data_AF-A0A2T0KNI0-F1
#
_entry.id   AF-A0A2T0KNI0-F1
#
_cell.length_a   1.000
_cell.length_b   1.000
_cell.length_c   1.000
_cell.angle_alpha   90.00
_cell.angle_beta   90.00
_cell.angle_gamma   90.00
#
_symmetry.space_group_name_H-M   'P 1'
#
loop_
_entity.id
_entity.type
_entity.pdbx_description
1 polymer ?
#
loop_
_entity_poly.entity_id
_entity_poly.type
_entity_poly.pdbx_seq_one_letter_code
_entity_poly.pdbx_strand_id
1 'polypeptide(L)'
;MSELRVHPPGLTGYSDLLGRASGDAQACRSYVDQWVPVIDMVSGGIINPLTYEHIGVRERITAMLTKAVAVLETSQQSLNTAVKVYRDTDQRAAAEIDGTYPEVQRPIAGVI
;
A
#
# COMPACT_ATOMS: atom_id res chain seq x y z
N MET A 1 -2.79 19.07 24.68
CA MET A 1 -2.04 18.44 23.57
C MET A 1 -2.52 17.00 23.49
N SER A 2 -3.06 16.56 22.35
CA SER A 2 -3.48 15.16 22.19
C SER A 2 -2.23 14.29 22.03
N GLU A 3 -2.08 13.24 22.83
CA GLU A 3 -1.04 12.23 22.59
C GLU A 3 -1.26 11.61 21.21
N LEU A 4 -0.21 11.57 20.39
CA LEU A 4 -0.18 10.79 19.17
C LEU A 4 -0.10 9.30 19.56
N ARG A 5 -1.23 8.60 19.46
CA ARG A 5 -1.31 7.14 19.67
C ARG A 5 -1.43 6.46 18.32
N VAL A 6 -0.52 5.54 18.03
CA VAL A 6 -0.53 4.75 16.81
C VAL A 6 -1.08 3.36 17.11
N HIS A 7 -2.05 2.92 16.31
CA HIS A 7 -2.63 1.58 16.40
C HIS A 7 -2.14 0.73 15.21
N PRO A 8 -1.18 -0.19 15.40
CA PRO A 8 -0.59 -0.97 14.31
C PRO A 8 -1.62 -1.75 13.46
N PRO A 9 -2.68 -2.36 14.02
CA PRO A 9 -3.72 -3.00 13.20
C PRO A 9 -4.45 -2.02 12.27
N GLY A 10 -4.65 -0.77 12.70
CA GLY A 10 -5.27 0.27 11.86
C GLY A 10 -4.38 0.66 10.67
N LEU A 11 -3.05 0.75 10.90
CA LEU A 11 -2.09 0.97 9.83
C LEU A 11 -2.02 -0.22 8.86
N THR A 12 -2.11 -1.46 9.35
CA THR A 12 -2.20 -2.66 8.50
C THR A 12 -3.47 -2.62 7.64
N GLY A 13 -4.64 -2.36 8.25
CA GLY A 13 -5.89 -2.28 7.50
C GLY A 13 -5.87 -1.19 6.41
N TYR A 14 -5.29 -0.02 6.71
CA TYR A 14 -5.14 1.03 5.71
C TYR A 14 -4.13 0.66 4.61
N SER A 15 -3.03 0.01 4.95
CA SER A 15 -2.08 -0.55 3.98
C SER A 15 -2.76 -1.54 3.02
N ASP A 16 -3.62 -2.43 3.53
CA ASP A 16 -4.38 -3.37 2.70
C ASP A 16 -5.33 -2.66 1.73
N LEU A 17 -5.97 -1.57 2.17
CA LEU A 17 -6.81 -0.74 1.29
C LEU A 17 -6.00 -0.09 0.16
N LEU A 18 -4.79 0.40 0.45
CA LEU A 18 -3.90 0.94 -0.59
C LEU A 18 -3.46 -0.14 -1.57
N GLY A 19 -3.19 -1.35 -1.10
CA GLY A 19 -2.89 -2.50 -1.96
C GLY A 19 -4.03 -2.84 -2.91
N ARG A 20 -5.28 -2.85 -2.40
CA ARG A 20 -6.48 -3.05 -3.24
C ARG A 20 -6.63 -1.94 -4.28
N ALA A 21 -6.51 -0.68 -3.87
CA ALA A 21 -6.58 0.46 -4.78
C ALA A 21 -5.49 0.41 -5.86
N SER A 22 -4.28 -0.05 -5.53
CA SER A 22 -3.22 -0.27 -6.51
C SER A 22 -3.60 -1.34 -7.53
N GLY A 23 -4.13 -2.47 -7.05
CA GLY A 23 -4.65 -3.54 -7.90
C GLY A 23 -5.76 -3.07 -8.85
N ASP A 24 -6.69 -2.25 -8.36
CA ASP A 24 -7.75 -1.67 -9.18
C ASP A 24 -7.20 -0.72 -10.25
N ALA A 25 -6.22 0.12 -9.89
CA ALA A 25 -5.55 1.01 -10.84
C ALA A 25 -4.77 0.22 -11.92
N GLN A 26 -4.14 -0.88 -11.53
CA GLN A 26 -3.45 -1.77 -12.46
C GLN A 26 -4.43 -2.48 -13.40
N ALA A 27 -5.57 -2.95 -12.88
CA ALA A 27 -6.63 -3.54 -13.70
C ALA A 27 -7.21 -2.53 -14.70
N CYS A 28 -7.46 -1.30 -14.27
CA CYS A 28 -7.89 -0.20 -15.15
C CYS A 28 -6.86 0.05 -16.26
N ARG A 29 -5.57 0.05 -15.93
CA ARG A 29 -4.50 0.22 -16.93
C ARG A 29 -4.48 -0.93 -17.92
N SER A 30 -4.56 -2.18 -17.46
CA SER A 30 -4.63 -3.35 -18.33
C SER A 30 -5.84 -3.29 -19.26
N TYR A 31 -6.99 -2.80 -18.77
CA TYR A 31 -8.17 -2.59 -19.60
C TYR A 31 -7.90 -1.55 -20.70
N VAL A 32 -7.30 -0.42 -20.37
CA VAL A 32 -6.93 0.61 -21.36
C VAL A 32 -5.94 0.04 -22.38
N ASP A 33 -4.93 -0.68 -21.94
CA ASP A 33 -3.92 -1.26 -22.82
C ASP A 33 -4.50 -2.34 -23.75
N GLN A 34 -5.50 -3.10 -23.28
CA GLN A 34 -6.14 -4.17 -24.05
C GLN A 34 -7.21 -3.67 -25.02
N TRP A 35 -8.05 -2.73 -24.60
CA TRP A 35 -9.27 -2.36 -25.31
C TRP A 35 -9.22 -0.99 -25.98
N VAL A 36 -8.29 -0.11 -25.59
CA VAL A 36 -8.13 1.21 -26.21
C VAL A 36 -7.04 1.13 -27.28
N PRO A 37 -7.42 1.13 -28.57
CA PRO A 37 -6.47 0.91 -29.65
C PRO A 37 -5.42 2.01 -29.70
N VAL A 38 -4.19 1.63 -30.03
CA VAL A 38 -3.14 2.57 -30.42
C VAL A 38 -3.42 2.95 -31.87
N ILE A 39 -3.84 4.19 -32.09
CA ILE A 39 -4.05 4.72 -33.43
C ILE A 39 -2.75 5.39 -33.86
N ASP A 40 -2.17 4.93 -34.95
CA ASP A 40 -1.00 5.56 -35.56
C ASP A 40 -1.46 6.67 -36.53
N MET A 41 -0.80 7.82 -36.43
CA MET A 41 -1.05 8.98 -37.28
C MET A 41 -0.70 8.71 -38.75
N VAL A 42 0.24 7.80 -39.02
CA VAL A 42 0.84 7.61 -40.35
C VAL A 42 0.19 6.45 -41.12
N SER A 43 -0.10 5.33 -40.45
CA SER A 43 -0.64 4.13 -41.13
C SER A 43 -2.16 4.09 -41.28
N GLY A 44 -2.91 4.94 -40.56
CA GLY A 44 -4.38 4.94 -40.55
C GLY A 44 -5.07 5.85 -41.58
N GLY A 45 -4.33 6.69 -42.32
CA GLY A 45 -4.88 7.61 -43.32
C GLY A 45 -5.77 8.75 -42.77
N ILE A 46 -5.98 8.81 -41.45
CA ILE A 46 -6.89 9.76 -40.80
C ILE A 46 -6.06 10.78 -40.02
N ILE A 47 -5.63 11.85 -40.70
CA ILE A 47 -5.18 13.10 -40.07
C ILE A 47 -6.44 13.86 -39.63
N ASN A 48 -7.11 13.36 -38.59
CA ASN A 48 -8.29 13.99 -37.99
C ASN A 48 -7.92 14.49 -36.59
N PRO A 49 -8.36 15.70 -36.19
CA PRO A 49 -8.27 16.17 -34.80
C PRO A 49 -8.67 15.12 -33.74
N LEU A 50 -9.65 14.26 -34.06
CA LEU A 50 -10.06 13.15 -33.19
C LEU A 50 -8.94 12.14 -32.91
N THR A 51 -8.05 11.88 -33.88
CA THR A 51 -6.90 10.98 -33.71
C THR A 51 -5.88 11.56 -32.72
N TYR A 52 -5.61 12.87 -32.80
CA TYR A 52 -4.69 13.56 -31.89
C TYR A 52 -5.21 13.57 -30.45
N GLU A 53 -6.49 13.90 -30.27
CA GLU A 53 -7.12 13.89 -28.96
C GLU A 53 -7.16 12.48 -28.37
N HIS A 54 -7.46 11.46 -29.17
CA HIS A 54 -7.43 10.07 -28.72
C HIS A 54 -6.05 9.65 -28.21
N ILE A 55 -4.99 9.92 -28.97
CA ILE A 55 -3.61 9.62 -28.57
C ILE A 55 -3.27 10.35 -27.26
N GLY A 56 -3.54 11.66 -27.20
CA GLY A 56 -3.22 12.47 -26.02
C GLY A 56 -4.00 12.04 -24.77
N VAL A 57 -5.28 11.70 -24.91
CA VAL A 57 -6.11 11.20 -23.80
C VAL A 57 -5.61 9.83 -23.34
N ARG A 58 -5.33 8.91 -24.27
CA ARG A 58 -4.81 7.58 -23.94
C ARG A 58 -3.48 7.68 -23.18
N GLU A 59 -2.54 8.48 -23.67
CA GLU A 59 -1.25 8.71 -23.02
C GLU A 59 -1.40 9.31 -21.61
N ARG A 60 -2.25 10.33 -21.45
CA ARG A 60 -2.52 10.95 -20.15
C ARG A 60 -3.14 9.95 -19.16
N ILE A 61 -4.12 9.17 -19.59
CA ILE A 61 -4.76 8.15 -18.75
C ILE A 61 -3.74 7.10 -18.32
N THR A 62 -2.96 6.55 -19.26
CA THR A 62 -1.94 5.55 -18.95
C THR A 62 -0.86 6.11 -18.00
N ALA A 63 -0.42 7.35 -18.21
CA ALA A 63 0.55 8.01 -17.32
C ALA A 63 -0.03 8.24 -15.92
N MET A 64 -1.27 8.71 -15.81
CA MET A 64 -1.96 8.89 -14.54
C MET A 64 -2.11 7.59 -13.76
N LEU A 65 -2.57 6.52 -14.43
CA LEU A 65 -2.73 5.21 -13.81
C LEU A 65 -1.37 4.63 -13.36
N THR A 66 -0.33 4.79 -14.18
CA THR A 66 1.03 4.36 -13.82
C THR A 66 1.52 5.10 -12.57
N LYS A 67 1.31 6.41 -12.48
CA LYS A 67 1.66 7.20 -11.31
C LYS A 67 0.83 6.79 -10.08
N ALA A 68 -0.46 6.53 -10.25
CA ALA A 68 -1.33 6.09 -9.17
C ALA A 68 -0.84 4.76 -8.57
N VAL A 69 -0.56 3.75 -9.41
CA VAL A 69 0.01 2.46 -8.99
C VAL A 69 1.30 2.70 -8.17
N ALA A 70 2.26 3.45 -8.72
CA ALA A 70 3.54 3.69 -8.06
C ALA A 70 3.39 4.36 -6.67
N VAL A 71 2.52 5.38 -6.56
CA VAL A 71 2.28 6.09 -5.30
C VAL A 71 1.59 5.18 -4.29
N LEU A 72 0.61 4.39 -4.71
CA LEU A 72 -0.14 3.49 -3.84
C LEU A 72 0.76 2.36 -3.31
N GLU A 73 1.57 1.74 -4.16
CA GLU A 73 2.54 0.71 -3.77
C GLU A 73 3.59 1.25 -2.79
N THR A 74 4.16 2.43 -3.11
CA THR A 74 5.17 3.07 -2.24
C THR A 74 4.58 3.41 -0.87
N SER A 75 3.33 3.89 -0.85
CA SER A 75 2.63 4.23 0.39
C SER A 75 2.31 2.97 1.21
N GLN A 76 1.83 1.91 0.56
CA GLN A 76 1.61 0.60 1.19
C GLN A 76 2.89 0.06 1.83
N GLN A 77 4.01 0.08 1.10
CA GLN A 77 5.30 -0.40 1.59
C GLN A 77 5.80 0.41 2.79
N SER A 78 5.61 1.74 2.74
CA SER A 78 5.98 2.65 3.83
C SER A 78 5.17 2.38 5.09
N LEU A 79 3.86 2.15 4.96
CA LEU A 79 2.99 1.79 6.08
C LEU A 79 3.33 0.43 6.67
N ASN A 80 3.61 -0.58 5.83
CA ASN A 80 4.04 -1.89 6.30
C ASN A 80 5.36 -1.81 7.08
N THR A 81 6.29 -0.97 6.62
CA THR A 81 7.55 -0.71 7.33
C THR A 81 7.30 -0.05 8.67
N ALA A 82 6.42 0.96 8.74
CA ALA A 82 6.05 1.61 9.99
C ALA A 82 5.39 0.63 10.97
N VAL A 83 4.45 -0.21 10.50
CA VAL A 83 3.82 -1.26 11.33
C VAL A 83 4.87 -2.17 11.95
N LYS A 84 5.86 -2.60 11.17
CA LYS A 84 6.96 -3.44 11.67
C LYS A 84 7.74 -2.73 12.77
N VAL A 85 8.13 -1.48 12.55
CA VAL A 85 8.85 -0.67 13.55
C VAL A 85 8.06 -0.54 14.86
N TYR A 86 6.76 -0.30 14.79
CA TYR A 86 5.92 -0.22 15.99
C TYR A 86 5.83 -1.55 16.73
N ARG A 87 5.63 -2.67 16.01
CA ARG A 87 5.59 -4.01 16.62
C ARG A 87 6.91 -4.39 17.27
N ASP A 88 8.03 -4.13 16.60
CA ASP A 88 9.36 -4.44 17.13
C ASP A 88 9.65 -3.61 18.38
N THR A 89 9.22 -2.34 18.41
CA THR A 89 9.35 -1.46 19.59
C THR A 89 8.50 -1.96 20.75
N ASP A 90 7.24 -2.30 20.48
CA ASP A 90 6.30 -2.81 21.49
C ASP A 90 6.80 -4.13 22.10
N GLN A 91 7.33 -5.04 21.27
CA GLN A 91 7.92 -6.29 21.74
C GLN A 91 9.16 -6.06 22.61
N ARG A 92 10.04 -5.11 22.26
CA ARG A 92 11.21 -4.78 23.08
C ARG A 92 10.81 -4.18 24.42
N ALA A 93 9.85 -3.25 24.42
CA ALA A 93 9.33 -2.66 25.64
C ALA A 93 8.69 -3.71 26.55
N ALA A 94 7.90 -4.65 25.99
CA ALA A 94 7.35 -5.77 26.74
C ALA A 94 8.44 -6.68 27.33
N ALA A 95 9.49 -7.00 26.57
CA ALA A 95 10.61 -7.82 27.06
C ALA A 95 11.41 -7.12 28.18
N GLU A 96 11.62 -5.81 28.08
CA GLU A 96 12.24 -5.03 29.16
C GLU A 96 11.38 -5.06 30.42
N ILE A 97 10.06 -4.87 30.30
CA ILE A 97 9.12 -4.95 31.42
C ILE A 97 9.16 -6.36 32.05
N ASP A 98 9.08 -7.42 31.25
CA ASP A 98 9.18 -8.80 31.72
C ASP A 98 10.51 -9.05 32.46
N GLY A 99 11.62 -8.48 31.98
CA GLY A 99 12.93 -8.56 32.62
C GLY A 99 13.03 -7.79 33.95
N THR A 100 12.13 -6.84 34.22
CA THR A 100 12.07 -6.14 35.51
C THR A 100 11.23 -6.86 36.56
N TYR A 101 10.46 -7.89 36.19
CA TYR A 101 9.73 -8.68 37.18
C TYR A 101 10.69 -9.56 37.99
N PRO A 102 10.67 -9.47 39.33
CA PRO A 102 11.47 -10.36 40.16
C PRO A 102 11.02 -11.82 39.95
N GLU A 103 11.98 -12.75 39.89
CA GLU A 103 11.69 -14.19 39.88
C GLU A 103 11.02 -14.59 41.20
N VAL A 104 9.69 -14.53 41.25
CA VAL A 104 8.93 -15.03 42.39
C VAL A 104 8.90 -16.55 42.28
N GLN A 105 9.64 -17.26 43.14
CA GLN A 105 9.45 -18.70 43.35
C GLN A 105 8.00 -18.92 43.79
N ARG A 106 7.17 -19.39 42.87
CA ARG A 106 5.81 -19.81 43.20
C ARG A 106 5.93 -21.11 44.01
N PRO A 107 5.44 -21.16 45.26
CA PRO A 107 5.48 -22.39 46.03
C PRO A 107 4.68 -23.45 45.26
N ILE A 108 5.34 -24.59 45.01
CA ILE A 108 4.71 -25.78 44.44
C ILE A 108 3.56 -26.11 45.38
N ALA A 109 2.32 -26.04 44.90
CA ALA A 109 1.16 -26.36 45.70
C ALA A 109 1.25 -27.83 46.11
N GLY A 110 1.61 -28.05 47.38
CA GLY A 110 1.25 -29.20 48.21
C GLY A 110 1.49 -30.59 47.64
N VAL A 111 2.66 -31.14 47.93
CA VAL A 111 2.75 -32.55 48.36
C VAL A 111 2.25 -32.60 49.80
N ILE A 112 1.01 -33.04 50.03
CA ILE A 112 0.56 -33.90 51.17
C ILE A 112 -0.65 -34.69 50.69
#